data_AF-A0A978T3T6-F1
#
_entry.id   AF-A0A978T3T6-F1
#
_cell.length_a   1.000
_cell.length_b   1.000
_cell.length_c   1.000
_cell.angle_alpha   90.00
_cell.angle_beta   90.00
_cell.angle_gamma   90.00
#
_symmetry.space_group_name_H-M   'P 1'
#
loop_
_entity.id
_entity.type
_entity.pdbx_description
1 polymer ?
#
loop_
_entity_poly.entity_id
_entity_poly.type
_entity_poly.pdbx_seq_one_letter_code
_entity_poly.pdbx_strand_id
1 'polypeptide(L)' 'MDKIRFATVWLAGCSGCHMSFLDLDELLFDLADAVEVVYSPVGSDIKPYP' A
#
# COMPACT_ATOMS: atom_id res chain seq x y z
N MET A 1 -6.88 14.84 -12.98
CA MET A 1 -7.79 13.92 -12.29
C MET A 1 -7.09 13.55 -10.99
N ASP A 2 -7.74 13.70 -9.85
CA ASP A 2 -7.11 13.36 -8.58
C ASP A 2 -6.89 11.84 -8.50
N LYS A 3 -5.73 11.42 -7.99
CA LYS A 3 -5.39 10.00 -7.84
C LYS A 3 -6.35 9.32 -6.86
N ILE A 4 -6.60 8.03 -7.05
CA ILE A 4 -7.43 7.27 -6.12
C ILE A 4 -6.69 7.14 -4.79
N ARG A 5 -7.33 7.50 -3.67
CA ARG A 5 -6.75 7.27 -2.33
C ARG A 5 -6.78 5.79 -2.00
N PHE A 6 -5.61 5.22 -1.71
CA PHE A 6 -5.42 3.79 -1.44
C PHE A 6 -4.73 3.57 -0.10
N ALA A 7 -5.29 2.68 0.72
CA ALA A 7 -4.73 2.31 2.01
C ALA A 7 -4.74 0.79 2.16
N THR A 8 -3.69 0.24 2.76
CA THR A 8 -3.62 -1.18 3.12
C THR A 8 -3.55 -1.32 4.63
N VAL A 9 -4.14 -2.37 5.21
CA VAL A 9 -4.17 -2.56 6.67
C VAL A 9 -3.81 -3.99 7.04
N TRP A 10 -3.20 -4.14 8.22
CA TRP A 10 -2.96 -5.44 8.86
C TRP A 10 -4.03 -5.65 9.92
N LEU A 11 -4.67 -6.81 9.88
CA LEU A 11 -5.55 -7.29 10.95
C LEU A 11 -4.81 -8.41 11.70
N ALA A 12 -5.48 -9.50 12.05
CA ALA A 12 -4.85 -10.67 12.64
C ALA A 12 -4.21 -11.61 11.58
N GLY A 13 -3.28 -11.08 10.78
CA GLY A 13 -2.59 -11.83 9.71
C GLY A 13 -1.08 -11.95 9.92
N CYS A 14 -0.42 -12.67 9.01
CA CYS A 14 1.03 -12.91 9.05
C CYS A 14 1.87 -11.95 8.18
N SER A 15 1.28 -10.84 7.73
CA SER A 15 1.81 -9.91 6.71
C SER A 15 2.09 -10.48 5.31
N GLY A 16 1.92 -11.78 5.08
CA GLY A 16 2.20 -12.42 3.78
C GLY A 16 1.47 -11.80 2.58
N CYS A 17 0.23 -11.34 2.74
CA CYS A 17 -0.49 -10.65 1.66
C CYS A 17 0.17 -9.32 1.26
N HIS A 18 0.79 -8.61 2.21
CA HIS A 18 1.50 -7.36 1.91
C HIS A 18 2.88 -7.63 1.32
N MET A 19 3.56 -8.68 1.77
CA MET A 19 4.80 -9.12 1.15
C MET A 19 4.55 -9.53 -0.31
N SER A 20 3.52 -10.33 -0.57
CA SER A 20 3.12 -10.69 -1.94
C SER A 20 2.67 -9.49 -2.78
N PHE A 21 2.14 -8.44 -2.16
CA PHE A 21 1.85 -7.17 -2.85
C PHE A 21 3.15 -6.41 -3.20
N LEU A 22 4.15 -6.43 -2.32
CA LEU A 22 5.46 -5.82 -2.59
C LEU A 22 6.27 -6.61 -3.63
N ASP A 23 6.02 -7.91 -3.76
CA ASP A 23 6.59 -8.79 -4.80
C ASP A 23 5.98 -8.54 -6.20
N LEU A 24 5.24 -7.43 -6.40
CA LEU A 24 4.85 -6.94 -7.73
C LEU A 24 6.01 -6.22 -8.44
N ASP A 25 7.11 -5.97 -7.73
CA ASP A 25 8.34 -5.38 -8.26
C ASP A 25 8.08 -4.06 -9.01
N GLU A 26 8.35 -4.04 -10.32
CA GLU A 26 8.28 -2.86 -11.18
C GLU A 26 6.84 -2.34 -11.36
N LEU A 27 5.84 -3.23 -11.26
CA LEU A 27 4.42 -2.87 -11.39
C LEU A 27 3.95 -1.94 -10.26
N LEU A 28 4.69 -1.87 -9.15
CA LEU A 28 4.41 -0.91 -8.09
C LEU A 28 4.59 0.54 -8.55
N PHE A 29 5.46 0.81 -9.53
CA PHE A 29 5.63 2.15 -10.07
C PHE A 29 4.40 2.58 -10.89
N ASP A 30 3.88 1.70 -11.73
CA ASP A 30 2.62 1.94 -12.46
C ASP A 30 1.45 2.16 -11.50
N LEU A 31 1.41 1.40 -10.40
CA LEU A 31 0.42 1.58 -9.35
C LEU A 31 0.57 2.94 -8.66
N ALA A 32 1.80 3.35 -8.32
CA ALA A 32 2.08 4.64 -7.70
C ALA A 32 1.70 5.84 -8.59
N ASP A 33 1.72 5.66 -9.92
CA ASP A 33 1.21 6.65 -10.86
C ASP A 33 -0.32 6.73 -10.86
N ALA A 34 -1.01 5.61 -10.61
CA ALA A 34 -2.47 5.54 -10.58
C ALA A 34 -3.11 5.93 -9.24
N VAL A 35 -2.43 5.68 -8.11
CA VAL A 35 -3.00 5.85 -6.75
C VAL A 35 -2.15 6.73 -5.84
N GLU A 36 -2.80 7.32 -4.85
CA GLU A 36 -2.14 7.96 -3.72
C GLU A 36 -2.18 6.99 -2.53
N VAL A 37 -1.02 6.45 -2.13
CA VAL A 37 -0.92 5.57 -0.96
C VAL A 37 -0.95 6.43 0.30
N VAL A 38 -2.09 6.43 1.00
CA VAL A 38 -2.31 7.27 2.19
C VAL A 38 -1.95 6.60 3.50
N TYR A 39 -1.88 5.26 3.50
CA TYR A 39 -1.50 4.48 4.68
C TYR A 39 -1.09 3.06 4.28
N SER A 40 0.01 2.57 4.84
CA SER A 40 0.46 1.18 4.75
C SER A 40 1.33 0.84 5.97
N PRO A 41 1.03 -0.24 6.72
CA PRO A 41 1.81 -0.66 7.89
C PRO A 41 3.28 -1.01 7.60
N VAL A 42 3.59 -1.41 6.36
CA VAL A 42 4.93 -1.82 5.94
C VAL A 42 5.56 -0.86 4.93
N GLY A 43 4.74 -0.17 4.14
CA GLY A 43 5.20 0.71 3.05
C GLY A 43 5.18 2.20 3.40
N SER A 44 4.78 2.59 4.61
CA SER A 44 4.74 4.00 5.03
C SER A 44 4.98 4.17 6.53
N ASP A 45 5.50 5.32 6.93
CA ASP A 45 5.65 5.70 8.34
C ASP A 45 4.39 6.32 8.96
N ILE A 46 3.32 6.47 8.16
CA ILE A 46 2.05 7.04 8.62
C ILE A 46 1.43 6.11 9.66
N LYS A 47 1.32 6.60 10.89
CA LYS A 47 0.76 5.85 12.03
C LYS A 47 -0.77 5.94 12.14
N PRO A 48 -1.42 7.10 11.96
CA PRO A 48 -2.88 7.18 12.00
C PRO A 48 -3.51 6.56 10.73
N TYR A 49 -4.52 5.71 10.91
CA TYR A 49 -5.32 5.07 9.85
C TYR A 49 -6.58 5.89 9.55
N PRO A 50 -7.02 5.90 8.27
CA PRO A 50 -6.84 6.97 7.30
C PRO A 50 -7.59 8.28 7.62
#